data_AF-A0A7W1HFF8-F1
#
_entry.id   AF-A0A7W1HFF8-F1
#
_cell.length_a   1.000
_cell.length_b   1.000
_cell.length_c   1.000
_cell.angle_alpha   90.00
_cell.angle_beta   90.00
_cell.angle_gamma   90.00
#
_symmetry.space_group_name_H-M   'P 1'
#
loop_
_entity.id
_entity.type
_entity.pdbx_description
1 polymer ?
#
loop_
_entity_poly.entity_id
_entity_poly.type
_entity_poly.pdbx_seq_one_letter_code
_entity_poly.pdbx_strand_id
1 'polypeptide(L)' 'MNTELKLSAFARYAWFVLAYNIIVILWGVVVRASLSGDGCGQFWLTCGGEVVPSAPQLKTVIEFSHRVTSGL' A
#
# COMPACT_ATOMS: atom_id res chain seq x y z
N MET A 1 -27.18 -23.72 21.66
CA MET A 1 -26.30 -22.69 22.23
C MET A 1 -25.89 -21.79 21.09
N ASN A 2 -26.62 -20.68 20.92
CA ASN A 2 -26.44 -19.76 19.79
C ASN A 2 -25.19 -18.94 20.05
N THR A 3 -24.07 -19.37 19.49
CA THR A 3 -22.84 -18.59 19.49
C THR A 3 -23.01 -17.44 18.51
N GLU A 4 -23.68 -16.38 18.96
CA GLU A 4 -23.58 -15.06 18.37
C GLU A 4 -22.08 -14.72 18.33
N LEU A 5 -21.45 -14.84 17.16
CA LEU A 5 -20.09 -14.39 16.89
C LEU A 5 -20.07 -12.86 17.00
N LYS A 6 -20.16 -12.32 18.22
CA LYS A 6 -19.82 -10.94 18.53
C LYS A 6 -18.31 -10.82 18.40
N LEU A 7 -17.81 -10.71 17.17
CA LEU A 7 -16.43 -10.27 16.93
C LEU A 7 -16.26 -8.98 17.74
N SER A 8 -15.34 -9.00 18.71
CA SER A 8 -14.99 -7.81 19.46
C SER A 8 -14.59 -6.71 18.48
N ALA A 9 -14.75 -5.44 18.86
CA ALA A 9 -14.31 -4.31 18.02
C ALA A 9 -12.86 -4.48 17.55
N PHE A 10 -12.02 -5.09 18.39
CA PHE A 10 -10.66 -5.52 18.06
C PHE A 10 -10.59 -6.59 16.96
N ALA A 11 -11.39 -7.67 17.05
CA ALA A 11 -11.40 -8.70 16.03
C ALA A 11 -11.87 -8.17 14.67
N ARG A 12 -12.85 -7.25 14.64
CA ARG A 12 -13.27 -6.57 13.41
C ARG A 12 -12.14 -5.71 12.83
N TYR A 13 -11.40 -5.00 13.68
CA TYR A 13 -10.22 -4.24 13.26
C TYR A 13 -9.12 -5.15 12.70
N ALA A 14 -8.83 -6.27 13.35
CA ALA A 14 -7.84 -7.24 12.89
C ALA A 14 -8.17 -7.80 11.50
N TRP A 15 -9.43 -8.15 11.25
CA TRP A 15 -9.89 -8.59 9.92
C TRP A 15 -9.78 -7.50 8.87
N PHE A 16 -10.07 -6.24 9.23
CA PHE A 16 -9.88 -5.11 8.32
C PHE A 16 -8.40 -4.93 7.94
N VAL A 17 -7.51 -4.95 8.92
CA VAL A 17 -6.05 -4.84 8.68
C VAL A 17 -5.54 -6.01 7.82
N LEU A 18 -6.05 -7.23 8.04
CA LEU A 18 -5.72 -8.38 7.21
C LEU A 18 -6.13 -8.16 5.75
N ALA A 19 -7.38 -7.74 5.51
CA ALA A 19 -7.87 -7.45 4.16
C ALA A 19 -7.07 -6.32 3.49
N TYR A 20 -6.75 -5.28 4.26
CA TYR A 20 -5.91 -4.16 3.80
C TYR A 20 -4.53 -4.65 3.35
N ASN A 21 -3.85 -5.46 4.16
CA ASN A 21 -2.54 -6.01 3.80
C ASN A 21 -2.59 -6.86 2.53
N ILE A 22 -3.65 -7.64 2.33
CA ILE A 22 -3.84 -8.41 1.09
C ILE A 22 -3.91 -7.46 -0.11
N ILE A 23 -4.66 -6.36 -0.01
CA ILE A 23 -4.75 -5.36 -1.08
C ILE A 23 -3.39 -4.71 -1.35
N VAL A 24 -2.63 -4.36 -0.30
CA VAL A 24 -1.28 -3.77 -0.42
C VAL A 24 -0.32 -4.73 -1.13
N ILE A 25 -0.37 -6.03 -0.82
CA ILE A 25 0.44 -7.06 -1.49
C ILE A 25 0.07 -7.16 -2.98
N LEU A 26 -1.22 -7.18 -3.30
CA LEU A 26 -1.69 -7.20 -4.69
C LEU A 26 -1.26 -5.94 -5.45
N TRP A 27 -1.27 -4.78 -4.80
CA TRP A 27 -0.73 -3.56 -5.41
C TRP A 27 0.77 -3.67 -5.71
N GLY A 28 1.55 -4.32 -4.85
CA GLY A 28 2.96 -4.64 -5.14
C GLY A 28 3.15 -5.52 -6.38
N VAL A 29 2.21 -6.42 -6.68
CA VAL A 29 2.19 -7.18 -7.94
C VAL A 29 1.99 -6.26 -9.14
N VAL A 30 1.09 -5.26 -9.03
CA VAL A 30 0.86 -4.27 -10.09
C VAL A 30 2.11 -3.41 -10.34
N VAL A 31 2.83 -3.00 -9.29
CA VAL A 31 4.11 -2.28 -9.44
C VAL A 31 5.10 -3.08 -10.29
N ARG A 32 5.22 -4.38 -10.00
CA ARG A 32 6.10 -5.27 -10.76
C ARG A 32 5.62 -5.48 -12.20
N ALA A 33 4.34 -5.76 -12.39
CA ALA A 33 3.75 -6.00 -13.72
C ALA A 33 3.82 -4.76 -14.63
N SER A 34 3.69 -3.56 -14.06
CA SER A 34 3.79 -2.28 -14.78
C SER A 34 5.24 -1.80 -15.00
N LEU A 35 6.24 -2.58 -14.56
CA LEU A 35 7.66 -2.19 -14.62
C LEU A 35 7.94 -0.85 -13.92
N SER A 36 7.19 -0.54 -12.86
CA SER A 36 7.27 0.74 -12.13
C SER A 36 8.12 0.65 -10.87
N GLY A 37 8.90 -0.41 -10.68
CA GLY A 37 9.72 -0.62 -9.47
C GLY A 37 10.87 0.37 -9.29
N ASP A 38 11.09 1.25 -10.26
CA ASP A 38 12.12 2.30 -10.29
C ASP A 38 11.54 3.72 -10.44
N GLY A 39 10.21 3.88 -10.37
CA GLY A 39 9.51 5.15 -10.52
C GLY A 39 9.86 6.24 -9.49
N CYS A 40 10.34 5.89 -8.30
CA CYS A 40 10.73 6.82 -7.23
C CYS A 40 12.24 6.87 -6.95
N GLY A 41 13.02 6.03 -7.61
CA GLY A 41 14.48 5.94 -7.43
C GLY A 41 14.90 5.31 -6.10
N GLN A 42 16.15 5.57 -5.71
CA GLN A 42 16.90 4.81 -4.69
C GLN A 42 16.47 5.12 -3.24
N PHE A 43 15.92 6.29 -2.98
CA PHE A 43 15.58 6.72 -1.62
C PHE A 43 14.15 6.37 -1.29
N TRP A 44 13.88 5.86 -0.09
CA TRP A 44 12.54 5.43 0.31
C TRP A 44 11.62 6.61 0.68
N LEU A 45 12.09 7.52 1.54
CA LEU A 45 11.30 8.64 2.09
C LEU A 45 11.02 9.75 1.06
N THR A 46 11.88 9.88 0.06
CA THR A 46 11.78 10.89 -0.99
C THR A 46 11.68 10.19 -2.33
N CYS A 47 10.70 10.57 -3.13
CA CYS A 47 10.52 10.11 -4.50
C CYS A 47 11.08 11.18 -5.43
N GLY A 48 12.22 10.93 -6.09
CA GLY A 48 12.86 11.93 -6.96
C GLY A 48 13.39 13.18 -6.24
N GLY A 49 13.60 13.11 -4.92
CA GLY A 49 14.08 14.24 -4.10
C GLY A 49 12.97 15.04 -3.40
N GLU A 50 11.69 14.69 -3.63
CA GLU A 50 10.52 15.30 -2.99
C GLU A 50 9.75 14.26 -2.15
N VAL A 51 9.09 14.68 -1.07
CA VAL A 51 8.25 13.79 -0.25
C VAL A 51 6.90 13.52 -0.93
N VAL A 52 6.34 14.54 -1.60
CA VAL A 52 5.15 14.41 -2.45
C VAL A 52 5.57 14.88 -3.84
N PRO A 53 5.56 14.00 -4.86
CA PRO A 53 6.03 14.38 -6.19
C PRO A 53 5.07 15.40 -6.81
N SER A 54 5.61 16.55 -7.23
CA SER A 54 4.82 17.68 -7.73
C SER A 54 4.42 17.56 -9.21
N ALA A 55 5.20 16.81 -10.01
CA ALA A 55 4.90 16.45 -11.40
C ALA A 55 5.20 14.96 -11.67
N PRO A 56 4.41 14.03 -11.11
CA PRO A 56 4.74 12.61 -11.15
C PRO A 56 4.50 11.99 -12.53
N GLN A 57 5.46 11.18 -12.97
CA GLN A 57 5.28 10.27 -14.10
C GLN A 57 4.34 9.12 -13.68
N LEU A 58 3.71 8.41 -14.62
CA LEU A 58 2.81 7.30 -14.27
C LEU A 58 3.50 6.23 -13.40
N LYS A 59 4.76 5.89 -13.71
CA LYS A 59 5.58 4.97 -12.89
C LYS A 59 5.76 5.49 -11.46
N THR A 60 6.04 6.78 -11.32
CA THR A 60 6.19 7.45 -10.03
C THR A 60 4.90 7.39 -9.21
N VAL A 61 3.74 7.63 -9.83
CA VAL A 61 2.45 7.51 -9.13
C VAL A 61 2.22 6.09 -8.62
N ILE A 62 2.50 5.09 -9.45
CA ILE A 62 2.29 3.67 -9.12
C ILE A 62 3.21 3.22 -7.98
N GLU A 63 4.50 3.57 -8.04
CA GLU A 63 5.44 3.21 -6.98
C GLU A 63 5.17 4.00 -5.70
N PHE A 64 4.95 5.31 -5.79
CA PHE A 64 4.70 6.15 -4.63
C PHE A 64 3.46 5.71 -3.85
N SER A 65 2.35 5.40 -4.53
CA SER A 65 1.15 4.90 -3.86
C SER A 65 1.39 3.55 -3.17
N HIS A 66 2.23 2.68 -3.75
CA HIS A 66 2.63 1.44 -3.09
C HIS A 66 3.38 1.71 -1.79
N ARG A 67 4.37 2.61 -1.83
CA ARG A 67 5.17 2.97 -0.65
C ARG A 67 4.31 3.58 0.46
N VAL A 68 3.41 4.50 0.11
CA VAL A 68 2.50 5.14 1.07
C VAL A 68 1.57 4.12 1.71
N THR A 69 0.94 3.27 0.91
CA THR A 69 0.01 2.24 1.43
C THR A 69 0.72 1.18 2.27
N SER A 70 1.97 0.82 1.97
CA SER A 70 2.75 -0.08 2.82
C SER A 70 3.22 0.54 4.14
N GLY A 71 3.29 1.86 4.25
CA GLY A 71 3.69 2.56 5.48
C GLY A 71 2.55 2.81 6.48
N LEU A 72 1.30 2.57 6.07
CA LEU A 72 0.07 2.70 6.85
C LEU A 72 -0.30 1.38 7.53
#